data_AF-A0A951AH89-F1
#
_entry.id   AF-A0A951AH89-F1
#
_cell.length_a   1.000
_cell.length_b   1.000
_cell.length_c   1.000
_cell.angle_alpha   90.00
_cell.angle_beta   90.00
_cell.angle_gamma   90.00
#
_symmetry.space_group_name_H-M   'P 1'
#
loop_
_entity.id
_entity.type
_entity.pdbx_description
1 polymer ?
#
loop_
_entity_poly.entity_id
_entity_poly.type
_entity_poly.pdbx_seq_one_letter_code
_entity_poly.pdbx_strand_id
1 'polypeptide(L)'
;MKTEQLSNPTNTVFLQTVSVAMTQLKQELQHNYEQAYPELREIIHLVLDEEETRAWNLTLFPHLLLPDLVEAHVAKLNLRPVETKHEDVFASHSFSHIESDEPVYACG
;
A
#
# COMPACT_ATOMS: atom_id res chain seq x y z
N MET A 1 -37.19 -6.56 -5.23
CA MET A 1 -36.09 -5.78 -4.64
C MET A 1 -35.02 -5.63 -5.72
N LYS A 2 -34.77 -4.41 -6.21
CA LYS A 2 -33.74 -4.10 -7.21
C LYS A 2 -32.64 -3.31 -6.48
N THR A 3 -31.44 -3.85 -6.47
CA THR A 3 -30.23 -3.17 -5.97
C THR A 3 -29.76 -2.15 -7.00
N GLU A 4 -30.47 -1.04 -7.08
CA GLU A 4 -30.01 0.18 -7.78
C GLU A 4 -29.23 1.04 -6.78
N GLN A 5 -27.98 0.68 -6.50
CA GLN A 5 -27.07 1.54 -5.74
C GLN A 5 -25.61 1.16 -6.03
N LEU A 6 -25.18 1.33 -7.28
CA LEU A 6 -23.76 1.27 -7.64
C LEU A 6 -23.37 2.35 -8.66
N SER A 7 -23.99 3.52 -8.56
CA SER A 7 -23.66 4.71 -9.36
C SER A 7 -23.42 5.91 -8.45
N ASN A 8 -22.52 5.75 -7.47
CA ASN A 8 -22.01 6.89 -6.70
C ASN A 8 -20.72 7.37 -7.37
N PRO A 9 -20.65 8.59 -7.92
CA PRO A 9 -19.44 9.13 -8.56
C PRO A 9 -18.22 9.09 -7.62
N THR A 10 -18.44 9.12 -6.32
CA THR A 10 -17.42 8.95 -5.27
C THR A 10 -16.70 7.60 -5.35
N ASN A 11 -17.39 6.50 -5.65
CA ASN A 11 -16.77 5.18 -5.78
C ASN A 11 -15.88 5.11 -7.02
N THR A 12 -16.26 5.78 -8.11
CA THR A 12 -15.47 5.82 -9.34
C THR A 12 -14.17 6.61 -9.13
N VAL A 13 -14.23 7.77 -8.46
CA VAL A 13 -13.04 8.58 -8.13
C VAL A 13 -12.14 7.84 -7.15
N PHE A 14 -12.71 7.14 -6.17
CA PHE A 14 -11.96 6.33 -5.23
C PHE A 14 -11.19 5.19 -5.93
N LEU A 15 -11.84 4.39 -6.76
CA LEU A 15 -11.17 3.31 -7.50
C LEU A 15 -10.10 3.83 -8.45
N GLN A 16 -10.33 4.99 -9.08
CA GLN A 16 -9.33 5.64 -9.92
C GLN A 16 -8.10 6.06 -9.10
N THR A 17 -8.30 6.63 -7.91
CA THR A 17 -7.21 7.03 -7.01
C THR A 17 -6.39 5.82 -6.56
N VAL A 18 -7.07 4.73 -6.19
CA VAL A 18 -6.42 3.45 -5.83
C VAL A 18 -5.62 2.88 -6.99
N SER A 19 -6.15 2.94 -8.22
CA SER A 19 -5.44 2.47 -9.42
C SER A 19 -4.19 3.30 -9.73
N VAL A 20 -4.24 4.62 -9.54
CA VAL A 20 -3.06 5.49 -9.68
C VAL A 20 -2.01 5.17 -8.61
N ALA A 21 -2.42 5.07 -7.34
CA ALA A 21 -1.52 4.71 -6.25
C ALA A 21 -0.87 3.33 -6.50
N MET A 22 -1.64 2.37 -7.00
CA MET A 22 -1.13 1.05 -7.37
C MET A 22 -0.07 1.12 -8.47
N THR A 23 -0.34 1.89 -9.52
CA THR A 23 0.60 2.04 -10.64
C THR A 23 1.92 2.65 -10.18
N GLN A 24 1.87 3.68 -9.33
CA GLN A 24 3.06 4.33 -8.79
C GLN A 24 3.84 3.38 -7.87
N LEU A 25 3.14 2.69 -6.96
CA LEU A 25 3.75 1.73 -6.05
C LEU A 25 4.46 0.60 -6.81
N LYS A 26 3.82 0.06 -7.85
CA LYS A 26 4.39 -1.00 -8.67
C LYS A 26 5.63 -0.55 -9.42
N GLN A 27 5.62 0.67 -9.97
CA GLN A 27 6.80 1.25 -10.64
C GLN A 27 7.97 1.42 -9.67
N GLU A 28 7.70 1.86 -8.45
CA GLU A 28 8.72 1.98 -7.41
C GLU A 28 9.30 0.63 -7.01
N LEU A 29 8.44 -0.35 -6.70
CA LEU A 29 8.85 -1.71 -6.36
C LEU A 29 9.69 -2.33 -7.49
N GLN A 30 9.23 -2.20 -8.73
CA GLN A 30 9.95 -2.67 -9.90
C GLN A 30 11.34 -2.04 -10.00
N HIS A 31 11.45 -0.72 -9.86
CA HIS A 31 12.74 -0.04 -9.91
C HIS A 31 13.69 -0.55 -8.82
N ASN A 32 13.21 -0.64 -7.58
CA ASN A 32 14.01 -1.05 -6.43
C ASN A 32 14.52 -2.49 -6.58
N TYR A 33 13.66 -3.42 -7.01
CA TYR A 33 14.05 -4.81 -7.20
C TYR A 33 14.89 -5.04 -8.46
N GLU A 34 14.65 -4.32 -9.55
CA GLU A 34 15.51 -4.36 -10.75
C GLU A 34 16.91 -3.83 -10.45
N GLN A 35 17.03 -2.81 -9.60
CA GLN A 35 18.34 -2.31 -9.17
C GLN A 35 19.08 -3.30 -8.28
N ALA A 36 18.37 -4.00 -7.40
CA ALA A 36 18.97 -4.99 -6.51
C ALA A 36 19.33 -6.31 -7.24
N TYR A 37 18.50 -6.72 -8.21
CA TYR A 37 18.63 -7.99 -8.93
C TYR A 37 18.41 -7.79 -10.44
N PRO A 38 19.36 -7.15 -11.14
CA PRO A 38 19.21 -6.86 -12.57
C PRO A 38 19.09 -8.13 -13.43
N GLU A 39 19.71 -9.23 -13.01
CA GLU A 39 19.60 -10.54 -13.66
C GLU A 39 18.24 -11.23 -13.48
N LEU A 40 17.41 -10.78 -12.53
CA LEU A 40 16.10 -11.37 -12.23
C LEU A 40 14.92 -10.52 -12.70
N ARG A 41 15.17 -9.53 -13.57
CA ARG A 41 14.16 -8.58 -14.05
C ARG A 41 12.84 -9.24 -14.47
N GLU A 42 12.90 -10.28 -15.29
CA GLU A 42 11.70 -10.98 -15.77
C GLU A 42 10.93 -11.66 -14.63
N ILE A 43 11.65 -12.22 -13.65
CA ILE A 43 11.05 -12.84 -12.46
C ILE A 43 10.41 -11.77 -11.59
N ILE A 44 11.08 -10.64 -11.38
CA ILE A 44 10.53 -9.51 -10.61
C ILE A 44 9.24 -9.00 -11.25
N HIS A 45 9.17 -8.88 -12.58
CA HIS A 45 7.93 -8.46 -13.27
C HIS A 45 6.81 -9.46 -13.04
N LEU A 46 7.11 -10.76 -13.17
CA LEU A 46 6.14 -11.83 -12.97
C LEU A 46 5.60 -11.84 -11.53
N VAL A 47 6.49 -11.71 -10.54
CA VAL A 47 6.11 -11.67 -9.12
C VAL A 47 5.22 -10.46 -8.83
N LEU A 48 5.56 -9.29 -9.38
CA LEU A 48 4.76 -8.07 -9.19
C LEU A 48 3.37 -8.20 -9.82
N ASP A 49 3.25 -8.78 -11.01
CA ASP A 49 1.96 -9.02 -11.68
C ASP A 49 1.09 -10.04 -10.92
N GLU A 50 1.72 -11.12 -10.44
CA GLU A 50 1.04 -12.17 -9.68
C GLU A 50 0.52 -11.64 -8.34
N GLU A 51 1.39 -10.97 -7.57
CA GLU A 51 1.01 -10.43 -6.27
C GLU A 51 0.05 -9.24 -6.39
N GLU A 52 0.11 -8.44 -7.46
CA GLU A 52 -0.93 -7.43 -7.75
C GLU A 52 -2.30 -8.08 -7.91
N THR A 53 -2.39 -9.10 -8.76
CA THR A 53 -3.64 -9.84 -8.98
C THR A 53 -4.15 -10.42 -7.66
N ARG A 54 -3.24 -10.94 -6.83
CA ARG A 54 -3.57 -11.48 -5.51
C ARG A 54 -4.06 -10.40 -4.55
N ALA A 55 -3.41 -9.24 -4.51
CA ALA A 55 -3.82 -8.12 -3.67
C ALA A 55 -5.24 -7.64 -4.02
N TRP A 56 -5.56 -7.51 -5.32
CA TRP A 56 -6.90 -7.17 -5.80
C TRP A 56 -7.97 -8.20 -5.40
N ASN A 57 -7.61 -9.48 -5.33
CA ASN A 57 -8.53 -10.54 -4.91
C ASN A 57 -8.79 -10.56 -3.39
N LEU A 58 -7.85 -10.05 -2.59
CA LEU A 58 -7.93 -10.09 -1.13
C LEU A 58 -8.59 -8.85 -0.52
N THR A 59 -8.44 -7.68 -1.14
CA THR A 59 -8.91 -6.42 -0.56
C THR A 59 -9.24 -5.37 -1.62
N LEU A 60 -10.10 -4.41 -1.26
CA LEU A 60 -10.35 -3.19 -2.04
C LEU A 60 -9.20 -2.17 -1.93
N PHE A 61 -8.24 -2.40 -1.03
CA PHE A 61 -7.05 -1.57 -0.81
C PHE A 61 -5.76 -2.33 -1.13
N PRO A 62 -5.58 -2.78 -2.37
CA PRO A 62 -4.48 -3.67 -2.73
C PRO A 62 -3.10 -3.02 -2.55
N HIS A 63 -3.01 -1.68 -2.62
CA HIS A 63 -1.75 -0.94 -2.46
C HIS A 63 -1.19 -1.02 -1.04
N LEU A 64 -2.02 -1.31 -0.03
CA LEU A 64 -1.55 -1.51 1.34
C LEU A 64 -0.96 -2.90 1.57
N LEU A 65 -1.34 -3.86 0.74
CA LEU A 65 -0.99 -5.27 0.91
C LEU A 65 0.08 -5.74 -0.08
N LEU A 66 0.17 -5.09 -1.25
CA LEU A 66 1.10 -5.44 -2.31
C LEU A 66 2.57 -5.50 -1.82
N PRO A 67 3.09 -4.53 -1.04
CA PRO A 67 4.46 -4.58 -0.55
C PRO A 67 4.77 -5.87 0.21
N ASP A 68 3.96 -6.17 1.23
CA ASP A 68 4.14 -7.34 2.09
C ASP A 68 4.05 -8.65 1.29
N LEU A 69 3.15 -8.70 0.31
CA LEU A 69 2.98 -9.85 -0.57
C LEU A 69 4.20 -10.09 -1.45
N VAL A 70 4.74 -9.00 -2.03
CA VAL A 70 5.94 -9.05 -2.85
C VAL A 70 7.14 -9.45 -2.00
N GLU A 71 7.32 -8.86 -0.82
CA GLU A 71 8.39 -9.23 0.10
C GLU A 71 8.33 -10.71 0.50
N ALA A 72 7.13 -11.20 0.85
CA ALA A 72 6.91 -12.60 1.18
C ALA A 72 7.20 -13.53 -0.01
N HIS A 73 6.87 -13.11 -1.24
CA HIS A 73 7.16 -13.89 -2.43
C HIS A 73 8.67 -13.90 -2.74
N VAL A 74 9.32 -12.74 -2.69
CA VAL A 74 10.77 -12.59 -2.86
C VAL A 74 11.54 -13.41 -1.83
N ALA A 75 11.09 -13.43 -0.56
CA ALA A 75 11.68 -14.27 0.48
C ALA A 75 11.56 -15.77 0.15
N LYS A 76 10.46 -16.23 -0.46
CA LYS A 76 10.32 -17.62 -0.94
C LYS A 76 11.28 -17.95 -2.08
N LEU A 77 11.67 -16.96 -2.89
CA LEU A 77 12.69 -17.09 -3.92
C LEU A 77 14.12 -17.11 -3.35
N ASN A 78 14.28 -17.10 -2.02
CA ASN A 78 15.57 -16.98 -1.30
C ASN A 78 16.33 -15.67 -1.61
N LEU A 79 15.60 -14.65 -2.06
CA LEU A 79 16.12 -13.31 -2.29
C LEU A 79 15.91 -12.47 -1.04
N ARG A 80 16.81 -11.50 -0.80
CA ARG A 80 16.60 -10.54 0.27
C ARG A 80 15.53 -9.53 -0.16
N PRO A 81 14.53 -9.26 0.69
CA PRO A 81 13.65 -8.11 0.52
C PRO A 81 14.50 -6.86 0.32
N VAL A 82 14.15 -6.04 -0.67
CA VAL A 82 14.75 -4.73 -0.81
C VAL A 82 13.97 -3.83 0.13
N GLU A 83 14.67 -3.12 1.01
CA GLU A 83 14.07 -2.15 1.91
C GLU A 83 13.52 -1.00 1.08
N THR A 84 12.28 -1.18 0.62
CA THR A 84 11.50 -0.16 -0.02
C THR A 84 11.10 0.83 1.06
N LYS A 85 11.24 2.12 0.78
CA LYS A 85 10.80 3.19 1.68
C LYS A 85 9.27 3.24 1.68
N HIS A 86 8.63 2.17 2.11
CA HIS A 86 7.27 2.26 2.56
C HIS A 86 7.34 3.11 3.81
N GLU A 87 6.91 4.37 3.70
CA GLU A 87 6.49 5.09 4.88
C GLU A 87 5.57 4.13 5.61
N ASP A 88 5.99 3.73 6.80
CA ASP A 88 5.38 2.68 7.57
C ASP A 88 3.96 3.14 7.91
N VAL A 89 3.00 2.87 7.01
CA VAL A 89 1.58 3.25 7.17
C VAL A 89 1.01 2.51 8.40
N PHE A 90 1.68 1.43 8.81
CA PHE A 90 1.42 0.66 10.01
C PHE A 90 2.40 0.95 11.16
N ALA A 91 3.39 1.83 10.99
CA ALA A 91 4.10 2.39 12.14
C ALA A 91 3.00 3.01 12.96
N SER A 92 2.85 2.53 14.18
CA SER A 92 2.01 3.16 15.18
C SER A 92 2.41 4.62 15.21
N HIS A 93 1.66 5.48 14.52
CA HIS A 93 1.62 6.89 14.80
C HIS A 93 1.26 6.92 16.26
N SER A 94 2.29 7.10 17.07
CA SER A 94 2.14 7.31 18.49
C SER A 94 1.34 8.59 18.53
N PHE A 95 0.02 8.48 18.70
CA PHE A 95 -0.84 9.56 19.14
C PHE A 95 -0.36 9.92 20.55
N SER A 96 0.82 10.53 20.64
CA SER A 96 1.30 11.13 21.85
C SER A 96 0.51 12.41 22.02
N HIS A 97 -0.58 12.26 22.75
CA HIS A 97 -1.13 13.24 23.66
C HIS A 97 -1.66 14.52 23.00
N ILE A 98 -2.98 14.55 22.79
CA ILE A 98 -3.70 15.83 22.74
C ILE A 98 -3.56 16.41 24.15
N GLU A 99 -2.67 17.39 24.30
CA GLU A 99 -2.58 18.22 25.49
C GLU A 99 -3.88 19.03 25.52
N SER A 100 -4.84 18.56 26.31
CA SER A 100 -6.05 19.31 26.63
C SER A 100 -5.63 20.50 27.48
N ASP A 101 -5.36 21.64 26.83
CA ASP A 101 -5.32 22.94 27.49
C ASP A 101 -6.70 23.21 28.10
N GLU A 102 -6.85 22.91 29.40
CA GLU A 102 -7.95 23.44 30.20
C GLU A 102 -7.74 24.95 30.37
N PRO A 103 -8.72 25.81 30.01
CA PRO A 103 -8.67 27.20 30.40
C PRO A 103 -9.02 27.30 31.89
N VAL A 104 -8.00 27.49 32.73
CA VAL A 104 -8.20 27.92 34.12
C VAL A 104 -8.83 29.31 34.11
N TYR A 105 -10.15 29.36 34.34
CA TYR A 105 -10.83 30.59 34.72
C TYR A 105 -10.31 31.03 36.09
N ALA A 106 -9.38 31.99 36.10
CA ALA A 106 -9.04 32.73 37.31
C ALA A 106 -10.11 33.80 37.54
N CYS A 107 -10.90 33.63 38.61
CA CYS A 107 -11.73 34.66 39.21
C CYS A 107 -11.21 34.88 40.62
N GLY A 108 -10.72 36.10 40.92
CA GLY A 108 -10.16 36.47 42.22
C GLY A 108 -9.47 37.82 42.16
#